data_AF-W5T528-F1
#
_entry.id   AF-W5T528-F1
#
_cell.length_a   1.000
_cell.length_b   1.000
_cell.length_c   1.000
_cell.angle_alpha   90.00
_cell.angle_beta   90.00
_cell.angle_gamma   90.00
#
_symmetry.space_group_name_H-M   'P 1'
#
loop_
_entity.id
_entity.type
_entity.pdbx_description
1 polymer ?
#
loop_
_entity_poly.entity_id
_entity_poly.type
_entity_poly.pdbx_seq_one_letter_code
_entity_poly.pdbx_strand_id
1 'polypeptide(L)'
;MVKSIDELAKGIKKKIGANGLADDANANAHYTPLLAGAYSVAVAIEEKSAKLKVTESINFKDLSEKVQGVVSVSKEFTAKLKAENAVLGLANGAATDTNAKKAIDKSDSTGDKGVSELIKLNTAIDGLLKAANEAVEAAIKELTAPAKPAAPVKS
;
A
#
# COMPACT_ATOMS: atom_id res chain seq x y z
N MET A 1 -2.81 -4.47 3.29
CA MET A 1 -2.68 -4.75 1.85
C MET A 1 -1.44 -4.13 1.26
N VAL A 2 -1.22 -2.80 1.31
CA VAL A 2 0.02 -2.22 0.75
C VAL A 2 1.30 -2.87 1.32
N LYS A 3 1.39 -3.03 2.65
CA LYS A 3 2.55 -3.70 3.28
C LYS A 3 2.70 -5.18 2.91
N SER A 4 1.66 -5.88 2.44
CA SER A 4 1.81 -7.28 1.99
C SER A 4 2.59 -7.38 0.68
N ILE A 5 2.72 -6.30 -0.09
CA ILE A 5 3.60 -6.26 -1.25
C ILE A 5 5.07 -6.35 -0.80
N ASP A 6 5.42 -5.78 0.35
CA ASP A 6 6.76 -5.94 0.94
C ASP A 6 7.04 -7.42 1.28
N GLU A 7 6.03 -8.15 1.76
CA GLU A 7 6.13 -9.59 2.01
C GLU A 7 6.24 -10.41 0.71
N LEU A 8 5.54 -10.00 -0.36
CA LEU A 8 5.69 -10.61 -1.68
C LEU A 8 7.10 -10.36 -2.25
N ALA A 9 7.66 -9.16 -2.06
CA ALA A 9 9.02 -8.83 -2.50
C ALA A 9 10.08 -9.71 -1.83
N LYS A 10 9.87 -10.14 -0.58
CA LYS A 10 10.76 -11.12 0.09
C LYS A 10 10.83 -12.46 -0.65
N GLY A 11 9.83 -12.81 -1.47
CA GLY A 11 9.81 -14.01 -2.31
C GLY A 11 10.75 -13.95 -3.53
N ILE A 12 11.33 -12.80 -3.84
CA ILE A 12 12.29 -12.66 -4.95
C ILE A 12 13.58 -13.44 -4.61
N LYS A 13 14.05 -14.27 -5.55
CA LYS A 13 15.16 -15.24 -5.37
C LYS A 13 14.90 -16.29 -4.29
N LYS A 14 13.64 -16.62 -4.04
CA LYS A 14 13.26 -17.61 -3.05
C LYS A 14 12.38 -18.71 -3.61
N LYS A 15 12.42 -19.84 -2.92
CA LYS A 15 11.51 -20.98 -3.05
C LYS A 15 11.04 -21.43 -1.66
N ILE A 16 10.05 -22.32 -1.65
CA ILE A 16 9.67 -23.04 -0.43
C ILE A 16 10.66 -24.21 -0.25
N GLY A 17 11.47 -24.15 0.80
CA GLY A 17 12.29 -25.24 1.28
C GLY A 17 11.65 -25.94 2.49
N ALA A 18 12.33 -26.98 3.00
CA ALA A 18 11.85 -27.78 4.13
C ALA A 18 11.59 -26.96 5.42
N ASN A 19 12.32 -25.85 5.60
CA ASN A 19 12.23 -24.98 6.77
C ASN A 19 11.62 -23.60 6.45
N GLY A 20 10.82 -23.52 5.39
CA GLY A 20 10.20 -22.26 4.94
C GLY A 20 10.96 -21.62 3.77
N LEU A 21 11.02 -20.29 3.76
CA LEU A 21 11.58 -19.52 2.65
C LEU A 21 13.10 -19.77 2.53
N ALA A 22 13.54 -20.35 1.42
CA ALA A 22 14.94 -20.67 1.14
C ALA A 22 15.41 -19.98 -0.14
N ASP A 23 16.72 -19.73 -0.26
CA ASP A 23 17.29 -19.16 -1.48
C ASP A 23 17.10 -20.11 -2.67
N ASP A 24 16.73 -19.53 -3.81
CA ASP A 24 16.70 -20.21 -5.09
C ASP A 24 17.84 -19.70 -5.97
N ALA A 25 18.99 -20.38 -5.85
CA ALA A 25 20.22 -20.03 -6.56
C ALA A 25 20.08 -20.07 -8.10
N ASN A 26 19.04 -20.72 -8.63
CA ASN A 26 18.81 -20.86 -10.05
C ASN A 26 17.68 -19.95 -10.57
N ALA A 27 16.97 -19.23 -9.70
CA ALA A 27 15.82 -18.40 -10.07
C ALA A 27 16.22 -17.03 -10.66
N ASN A 28 17.17 -16.95 -11.57
CA ASN A 28 17.58 -15.66 -12.13
C ASN A 28 16.46 -14.99 -12.96
N ALA A 29 15.50 -15.78 -13.44
CA ALA A 29 14.36 -15.30 -14.21
C ALA A 29 13.15 -16.24 -14.11
N HIS A 30 12.30 -16.09 -13.08
CA HIS A 30 11.01 -16.82 -12.94
C HIS A 30 9.95 -16.03 -12.14
N TYR A 31 9.95 -14.69 -12.20
CA TYR A 31 9.14 -13.84 -11.30
C TYR A 31 7.81 -13.35 -11.88
N THR A 32 7.46 -13.64 -13.13
CA THR A 32 6.19 -13.16 -13.72
C THR A 32 4.97 -13.56 -12.88
N PRO A 33 4.83 -14.79 -12.34
CA PRO A 33 3.69 -15.15 -11.49
C PRO A 33 3.65 -14.40 -10.16
N LEU A 34 4.81 -14.18 -9.53
CA LEU A 34 4.91 -13.37 -8.31
C LEU A 34 4.46 -11.92 -8.56
N LEU A 35 4.92 -11.34 -9.67
CA LEU A 35 4.55 -9.99 -10.10
C LEU A 35 3.07 -9.87 -10.46
N ALA A 36 2.49 -10.89 -11.08
CA ALA A 36 1.05 -10.95 -11.33
C ALA A 36 0.24 -10.98 -10.02
N GLY A 37 0.73 -11.71 -9.01
CA GLY A 37 0.16 -11.70 -7.66
C GLY A 37 0.25 -10.32 -7.00
N ALA A 38 1.40 -9.65 -7.07
CA ALA A 38 1.57 -8.29 -6.56
C ALA A 38 0.67 -7.28 -7.30
N TYR A 39 0.54 -7.41 -8.62
CA TYR A 39 -0.38 -6.59 -9.43
C TYR A 39 -1.84 -6.80 -9.02
N SER A 40 -2.26 -8.05 -8.79
CA SER A 40 -3.60 -8.35 -8.29
C SER A 40 -3.90 -7.67 -6.95
N VAL A 41 -2.93 -7.69 -6.01
CA VAL A 41 -3.03 -6.95 -4.75
C VAL A 41 -3.11 -5.43 -4.99
N ALA A 42 -2.32 -4.90 -5.93
CA ALA A 42 -2.34 -3.49 -6.30
C ALA A 42 -3.70 -3.03 -6.85
N VAL A 43 -4.30 -3.81 -7.76
CA VAL A 43 -5.66 -3.57 -8.28
C VAL A 43 -6.68 -3.59 -7.14
N ALA A 44 -6.58 -4.55 -6.22
CA ALA A 44 -7.49 -4.60 -5.07
C ALA A 44 -7.34 -3.40 -4.12
N ILE A 45 -6.13 -2.84 -3.97
CA ILE A 45 -5.89 -1.59 -3.23
C ILE A 45 -6.55 -0.40 -3.95
N GLU A 46 -6.36 -0.28 -5.26
CA GLU A 46 -6.98 0.75 -6.08
C GLU A 46 -8.51 0.72 -5.94
N GLU A 47 -9.13 -0.45 -6.16
CA GLU A 47 -10.58 -0.59 -6.06
C GLU A 47 -11.12 -0.26 -4.66
N LYS A 48 -10.46 -0.75 -3.61
CA LYS A 48 -10.93 -0.54 -2.23
C LYS A 48 -10.76 0.91 -1.79
N SER A 49 -9.66 1.55 -2.17
CA SER A 49 -9.46 2.98 -1.88
C SER A 49 -10.49 3.84 -2.62
N ALA A 50 -10.83 3.52 -3.87
CA ALA A 50 -11.86 4.22 -4.61
C ALA A 50 -13.28 4.04 -4.03
N LYS A 51 -13.53 2.93 -3.35
CA LYS A 51 -14.80 2.63 -2.65
C LYS A 51 -14.85 3.18 -1.23
N LEU A 52 -13.73 3.65 -0.68
CA LEU A 52 -13.67 4.18 0.69
C LEU A 52 -14.33 5.57 0.72
N LYS A 53 -15.48 5.66 1.40
CA LYS A 53 -16.25 6.89 1.53
C LYS A 53 -15.92 7.58 2.84
N VAL A 54 -15.61 8.87 2.77
CA VAL A 54 -15.49 9.77 3.93
C VAL A 54 -16.67 10.72 3.87
N THR A 55 -17.59 10.63 4.84
CA THR A 55 -18.71 11.56 4.96
C THR A 55 -18.25 12.84 5.66
N GLU A 56 -18.97 13.94 5.49
CA GLU A 56 -18.66 15.20 6.17
C GLU A 56 -18.55 15.03 7.69
N SER A 57 -19.42 14.22 8.29
CA SER A 57 -19.44 13.93 9.72
C SER A 57 -18.17 13.25 10.27
N ILE A 58 -17.35 12.65 9.40
CA ILE A 58 -16.10 11.97 9.78
C ILE A 58 -14.88 12.54 9.07
N ASN A 59 -15.03 13.66 8.34
CA ASN A 59 -13.94 14.29 7.58
C ASN A 59 -13.01 15.11 8.47
N PHE A 60 -12.49 14.48 9.52
CA PHE A 60 -11.49 15.06 10.41
C PHE A 60 -10.15 15.21 9.68
N LYS A 61 -9.49 16.37 9.80
CA LYS A 61 -8.17 16.65 9.19
C LYS A 61 -8.07 16.22 7.72
N ASP A 62 -9.08 16.58 6.94
CA ASP A 62 -9.09 16.37 5.49
C ASP A 62 -8.91 14.89 5.09
N LEU A 63 -9.48 13.97 5.88
CA LEU A 63 -9.47 12.54 5.61
C LEU A 63 -9.90 12.20 4.18
N SER A 64 -10.87 12.91 3.63
CA SER A 64 -11.32 12.77 2.24
C SER A 64 -10.21 13.08 1.23
N GLU A 65 -9.38 14.10 1.47
CA GLU A 65 -8.21 14.41 0.63
C GLU A 65 -7.14 13.34 0.73
N LYS A 66 -6.90 12.80 1.95
CA LYS A 66 -5.96 11.68 2.14
C LYS A 66 -6.41 10.42 1.41
N VAL A 67 -7.70 10.11 1.42
CA VAL A 67 -8.26 9.00 0.63
C VAL A 67 -8.04 9.26 -0.86
N GLN A 68 -8.32 10.47 -1.36
CA GLN A 68 -8.07 10.82 -2.77
C GLN A 68 -6.58 10.70 -3.15
N GLY A 69 -5.67 11.10 -2.25
CA GLY A 69 -4.24 10.91 -2.43
C GLY A 69 -3.87 9.44 -2.64
N VAL A 70 -4.39 8.55 -1.78
CA VAL A 70 -4.22 7.09 -1.92
C VAL A 70 -4.81 6.56 -3.22
N VAL A 71 -5.99 7.03 -3.62
CA VAL A 71 -6.62 6.64 -4.89
C VAL A 71 -5.74 7.04 -6.08
N SER A 72 -5.20 8.26 -6.09
CA SER A 72 -4.34 8.74 -7.18
C SER A 72 -3.08 7.88 -7.31
N VAL A 73 -2.34 7.69 -6.21
CA VAL A 73 -1.06 6.98 -6.26
C VAL A 73 -1.22 5.47 -6.44
N SER A 74 -2.35 4.87 -6.02
CA SER A 74 -2.64 3.46 -6.33
C SER A 74 -2.92 3.25 -7.82
N LYS A 75 -3.64 4.18 -8.48
CA LYS A 75 -3.82 4.18 -9.93
C LYS A 75 -2.50 4.37 -10.68
N GLU A 76 -1.65 5.28 -10.21
CA GLU A 76 -0.31 5.47 -10.79
C GLU A 76 0.51 4.17 -10.72
N PHE A 77 0.48 3.49 -9.57
CA PHE A 77 1.21 2.24 -9.38
C PHE A 77 0.69 1.11 -10.30
N THR A 78 -0.61 0.88 -10.35
CA THR A 78 -1.20 -0.14 -11.24
C THR A 78 -0.96 0.19 -12.72
N ALA A 79 -1.10 1.46 -13.10
CA ALA A 79 -0.81 1.91 -14.46
C ALA A 79 0.67 1.69 -14.83
N LYS A 80 1.60 1.98 -13.92
CA LYS A 80 3.03 1.78 -14.15
C LYS A 80 3.38 0.30 -14.33
N LEU A 81 2.91 -0.57 -13.44
CA LEU A 81 3.11 -2.02 -13.59
C LEU A 81 2.56 -2.55 -14.92
N LYS A 82 1.39 -2.05 -15.34
CA LYS A 82 0.77 -2.42 -16.62
C LYS A 82 1.57 -1.89 -17.82
N ALA A 83 2.10 -0.67 -17.74
CA ALA A 83 2.93 -0.09 -18.80
C ALA A 83 4.23 -0.88 -19.03
N GLU A 84 4.80 -1.43 -17.95
CA GLU A 84 6.03 -2.25 -17.98
C GLU A 84 5.77 -3.73 -18.31
N ASN A 85 4.60 -4.10 -18.86
CA ASN A 85 4.25 -5.49 -19.16
C ASN A 85 5.28 -6.20 -20.06
N ALA A 86 5.97 -5.48 -20.95
CA ALA A 86 6.98 -6.04 -21.83
C ALA A 86 8.16 -6.68 -21.07
N VAL A 87 8.38 -6.28 -19.82
CA VAL A 87 9.48 -6.79 -18.96
C VAL A 87 8.98 -7.47 -17.69
N LEU A 88 7.80 -7.08 -17.17
CA LEU A 88 7.19 -7.68 -15.98
C LEU A 88 6.25 -8.84 -16.30
N GLY A 89 5.68 -8.86 -17.51
CA GLY A 89 4.69 -9.82 -18.00
C GLY A 89 5.28 -10.87 -18.96
N LEU A 90 6.60 -11.08 -18.94
CA LEU A 90 7.28 -12.00 -19.85
C LEU A 90 6.73 -13.43 -19.74
N ALA A 91 6.59 -14.10 -20.88
CA ALA A 91 6.14 -15.48 -20.98
C ALA A 91 7.07 -16.45 -20.22
N ASN A 92 6.55 -17.63 -19.90
CA ASN A 92 7.29 -18.70 -19.20
C ASN A 92 7.88 -18.28 -17.84
N GLY A 93 7.34 -17.23 -17.23
CA GLY A 93 7.83 -16.71 -15.96
C GLY A 93 9.04 -15.78 -16.07
N ALA A 94 9.54 -15.48 -17.27
CA ALA A 94 10.91 -15.01 -17.50
C ALA A 94 11.24 -13.57 -17.03
N ALA A 95 10.37 -12.90 -16.27
CA ALA A 95 10.76 -11.68 -15.58
C ALA A 95 11.96 -11.96 -14.65
N THR A 96 12.97 -11.08 -14.69
CA THR A 96 14.22 -11.20 -13.91
C THR A 96 14.03 -10.71 -12.48
N ASP A 97 14.93 -11.10 -11.57
CA ASP A 97 14.92 -10.62 -10.19
C ASP A 97 15.12 -9.10 -10.13
N THR A 98 15.97 -8.56 -11.00
CA THR A 98 16.22 -7.13 -11.14
C THR A 98 14.95 -6.39 -11.54
N ASN A 99 14.22 -6.89 -12.54
CA ASN A 99 12.95 -6.29 -12.93
C ASN A 99 11.90 -6.42 -11.83
N ALA A 100 11.87 -7.55 -11.10
CA ALA A 100 10.96 -7.73 -9.98
C ALA A 100 11.25 -6.74 -8.84
N LYS A 101 12.52 -6.54 -8.47
CA LYS A 101 12.91 -5.57 -7.43
C LYS A 101 12.52 -4.15 -7.80
N LYS A 102 12.84 -3.74 -9.02
CA LYS A 102 12.46 -2.42 -9.58
C LYS A 102 10.94 -2.18 -9.66
N ALA A 103 10.14 -3.23 -9.55
CA ALA A 103 8.68 -3.14 -9.53
C ALA A 103 8.10 -3.12 -8.11
N ILE A 104 8.59 -3.97 -7.19
CA ILE A 104 7.93 -4.23 -5.89
C ILE A 104 8.83 -4.21 -4.65
N ASP A 105 10.15 -4.14 -4.77
CA ASP A 105 11.07 -4.10 -3.61
C ASP A 105 11.49 -2.67 -3.29
N LYS A 106 10.87 -2.04 -2.29
CA LYS A 106 11.17 -0.66 -1.87
C LYS A 106 12.62 -0.44 -1.42
N SER A 107 13.39 -1.49 -1.16
CA SER A 107 14.81 -1.40 -0.85
C SER A 107 15.65 -1.06 -2.09
N ASP A 108 15.12 -1.34 -3.29
CA ASP A 108 15.71 -0.96 -4.57
C ASP A 108 15.33 0.49 -4.90
N SER A 109 16.17 1.45 -4.52
CA SER A 109 15.94 2.87 -4.76
C SER A 109 16.16 3.31 -6.23
N THR A 110 16.50 2.39 -7.13
CA THR A 110 16.72 2.66 -8.56
C THR A 110 15.48 2.40 -9.41
N GLY A 111 14.35 2.02 -8.78
CA GLY A 111 13.20 1.45 -9.46
C GLY A 111 12.44 2.41 -10.36
N ASP A 112 12.48 2.08 -11.65
CA ASP A 112 11.79 2.74 -12.76
C ASP A 112 10.57 1.94 -13.26
N LYS A 113 10.14 0.89 -12.53
CA LYS A 113 9.13 -0.08 -12.97
C LYS A 113 7.94 -0.24 -12.02
N GLY A 114 7.79 0.66 -11.06
CA GLY A 114 6.67 0.64 -10.11
C GLY A 114 7.09 0.92 -8.67
N VAL A 115 8.36 0.71 -8.31
CA VAL A 115 8.80 0.90 -6.92
C VAL A 115 8.64 2.34 -6.44
N SER A 116 8.86 3.31 -7.33
CA SER A 116 8.72 4.73 -7.02
C SER A 116 7.27 5.04 -6.65
N GLU A 117 6.31 4.51 -7.42
CA GLU A 117 4.88 4.61 -7.15
C GLU A 117 4.48 3.83 -5.88
N LEU A 118 5.07 2.65 -5.64
CA LEU A 118 4.85 1.87 -4.43
C LEU A 118 5.32 2.59 -3.16
N ILE A 119 6.45 3.30 -3.22
CA ILE A 119 6.95 4.14 -2.11
C ILE A 119 5.95 5.27 -1.85
N LYS A 120 5.51 5.99 -2.88
CA LYS A 120 4.48 7.04 -2.74
C LYS A 120 3.17 6.48 -2.16
N LEU A 121 2.74 5.30 -2.62
CA LEU A 121 1.55 4.63 -2.11
C LEU A 121 1.69 4.26 -0.62
N ASN A 122 2.87 3.81 -0.19
CA ASN A 122 3.15 3.57 1.23
C ASN A 122 3.03 4.85 2.04
N THR A 123 3.66 5.94 1.59
CA THR A 123 3.59 7.24 2.28
C THR A 123 2.16 7.76 2.36
N ALA A 124 1.38 7.66 1.28
CA ALA A 124 -0.02 8.09 1.27
C ALA A 124 -0.89 7.29 2.25
N ILE A 125 -0.70 5.96 2.29
CA ILE A 125 -1.42 5.08 3.24
C ILE A 125 -1.01 5.35 4.69
N ASP A 126 0.28 5.55 4.97
CA ASP A 126 0.74 5.87 6.32
C ASP A 126 0.15 7.20 6.79
N GLY A 127 0.05 8.20 5.89
CA GLY A 127 -0.62 9.46 6.15
C GLY A 127 -2.13 9.33 6.40
N LEU A 128 -2.83 8.52 5.59
CA LEU A 128 -4.26 8.25 5.78
C LEU A 128 -4.51 7.54 7.12
N LEU A 129 -3.73 6.50 7.43
CA LEU A 129 -3.87 5.75 8.68
C LEU A 129 -3.61 6.64 9.90
N LYS A 130 -2.59 7.51 9.84
CA LYS A 130 -2.32 8.47 10.90
C LYS A 130 -3.52 9.41 11.13
N ALA A 131 -4.06 10.01 10.07
CA ALA A 131 -5.22 10.91 10.18
C ALA A 131 -6.45 10.18 10.75
N ALA A 132 -6.69 8.94 10.33
CA ALA A 132 -7.81 8.14 10.84
C ALA A 132 -7.65 7.81 12.33
N ASN A 133 -6.44 7.44 12.77
CA ASN A 133 -6.15 7.18 14.18
C ASN A 133 -6.31 8.44 15.03
N GLU A 134 -5.82 9.60 14.55
CA GLU A 134 -5.98 10.87 15.24
C GLU A 134 -7.47 11.26 15.37
N ALA A 135 -8.31 10.98 14.36
CA ALA A 135 -9.75 11.19 14.43
C ALA A 135 -10.40 10.34 15.53
N VAL A 136 -10.04 9.06 15.61
CA VAL A 136 -10.51 8.14 16.64
C VAL A 136 -10.06 8.59 18.03
N GLU A 137 -8.79 8.95 18.19
CA GLU A 137 -8.27 9.46 19.46
C GLU A 137 -8.96 10.76 19.90
N ALA A 138 -9.25 11.67 18.98
CA ALA A 138 -9.97 12.90 19.27
C ALA A 138 -11.39 12.62 19.78
N ALA A 139 -12.12 11.73 19.10
CA ALA A 139 -13.47 11.33 19.51
C ALA A 139 -13.47 10.67 20.90
N ILE A 140 -12.50 9.80 21.19
CA ILE A 140 -12.35 9.18 22.52
C ILE A 140 -12.06 10.24 23.58
N LYS A 141 -11.17 11.20 23.31
CA LYS A 141 -10.85 12.29 24.24
C LYS A 141 -12.06 13.17 24.54
N GLU A 142 -12.90 13.45 23.54
CA GLU A 142 -14.12 14.24 23.73
C GLU A 142 -15.15 13.51 24.59
N LEU A 143 -15.35 12.21 24.36
CA LEU A 143 -16.30 11.38 25.13
C LEU A 143 -15.84 11.10 26.57
N THR A 144 -14.54 11.12 26.82
CA THR A 144 -13.96 10.85 28.15
C THR A 144 -13.66 12.12 28.94
N ALA A 145 -13.82 13.31 28.34
CA ALA A 145 -13.67 14.57 29.04
C ALA A 145 -14.78 14.75 30.09
N PRO A 146 -14.47 15.31 31.29
CA PRO A 146 -15.49 15.61 32.29
C PRO A 146 -16.56 16.54 31.70
N ALA A 147 -17.83 16.27 32.03
CA ALA A 147 -18.92 17.15 31.63
C ALA A 147 -18.65 18.58 32.13
N LYS A 148 -18.85 19.56 31.24
CA LYS A 148 -18.70 20.99 31.57
C LYS A 148 -19.59 21.30 32.79
N PRO A 149 -19.06 21.91 33.87
CA PRO A 149 -19.88 22.27 35.02
C PRO A 149 -21.08 23.10 34.59
N ALA A 150 -22.27 22.76 35.08
CA ALA A 150 -23.46 23.56 34.85
C ALA A 150 -23.21 24.99 35.32
N ALA A 151 -23.60 25.98 34.51
CA ALA A 151 -23.49 27.38 34.90
C ALA A 151 -24.28 27.59 36.20
N PRO A 152 -23.73 28.33 37.19
CA PRO A 152 -24.44 28.57 38.44
C PRO A 152 -25.75 29.30 38.17
N VAL A 153 -26.85 28.77 38.71
CA VAL A 153 -28.16 29.44 38.67
C VAL A 153 -28.03 30.70 39.51
N LYS A 154 -28.21 31.88 38.89
CA LYS A 154 -28.26 33.15 39.61
C LYS A 154 -29.52 33.16 40.49
N SER A 155 -29.32 33.16 41.79
CA SER A 155 -30.33 33.40 42.83
C SER A 155 -30.70 34.88 42.94
#